data_AF-A0AAV2M508-F1
#
_entry.id   AF-A0AAV2M508-F1
#
_cell.length_a   1.000
_cell.length_b   1.000
_cell.length_c   1.000
_cell.angle_alpha   90.00
_cell.angle_beta   90.00
_cell.angle_gamma   90.00
#
_symmetry.space_group_name_H-M   'P 1'
#
loop_
_entity.id
_entity.type
_entity.pdbx_description
1 polymer ?
#
loop_
_entity_poly.entity_id
_entity_poly.type
_entity_poly.pdbx_seq_one_letter_code
_entity_poly.pdbx_strand_id
1 'polypeptide(L)'
;MDSLRGMKQKLFALLSYTSTFIYNDKMHEFKRELFRDLPRFQSDDGPLRLLEIGCGSGANFQYYPGGCVVVCSDPNAHFEEYLRRSMEESAHLSYGPVLVESAERLGPVQDASVDVVVSTLVLCSVRDVRKVLLEVRRVLRPGGALFFLEHVVSSQGSWLYWLQVLVDPLWSRLGDGCHVTRDTGTELQSAGFSHLQLKNLSEPKLSAVIRPHIMGFCIK
;
A
#
# COMPACT_ATOMS: atom_id res chain seq x y z
N MET A 1 0.38 28.67 -6.37
CA MET A 1 1.22 27.46 -6.43
C MET A 1 0.40 26.15 -6.41
N ASP A 2 -0.91 26.20 -6.11
CA ASP A 2 -1.77 25.00 -6.02
C ASP A 2 -2.18 24.37 -7.36
N SER A 3 -2.25 25.15 -8.45
CA SER A 3 -2.69 24.65 -9.77
C SER A 3 -1.75 23.58 -10.37
N LEU A 4 -0.43 23.78 -10.28
CA LEU A 4 0.55 22.84 -10.83
C LEU A 4 0.62 21.52 -10.03
N ARG A 5 0.48 21.59 -8.71
CA ARG A 5 0.45 20.40 -7.85
C ARG A 5 -0.80 19.56 -8.12
N GLY A 6 -1.97 20.20 -8.17
CA GLY A 6 -3.21 19.52 -8.52
C GLY A 6 -3.18 18.90 -9.92
N MET A 7 -2.64 19.61 -10.92
CA MET A 7 -2.47 19.06 -12.27
C MET A 7 -1.55 17.83 -12.30
N LYS A 8 -0.44 17.86 -11.55
CA LYS A 8 0.45 16.70 -11.40
C LYS A 8 -0.24 15.53 -10.73
N GLN A 9 -0.96 15.76 -9.63
CA GLN A 9 -1.69 14.72 -8.90
C GLN A 9 -2.81 14.10 -9.76
N LYS A 10 -3.52 14.92 -10.55
CA LYS A 10 -4.53 14.42 -11.49
C LYS A 10 -3.92 13.57 -12.61
N LEU A 11 -2.81 14.04 -13.20
CA LEU A 11 -2.08 13.28 -14.21
C LEU A 11 -1.55 11.96 -13.63
N PHE A 12 -0.99 12.00 -12.43
CA PHE A 12 -0.53 10.81 -11.73
C PHE A 12 -1.68 9.84 -11.49
N ALA A 13 -2.84 10.31 -11.02
CA ALA A 13 -4.00 9.44 -10.80
C ALA A 13 -4.44 8.71 -12.07
N LEU A 14 -4.51 9.43 -13.20
CA LEU A 14 -4.83 8.85 -14.51
C LEU A 14 -3.78 7.81 -14.95
N LEU A 15 -2.50 8.16 -14.91
CA LEU A 15 -1.42 7.25 -15.33
C LEU A 15 -1.36 6.01 -14.43
N SER A 16 -1.47 6.21 -13.11
CA SER A 16 -1.51 5.12 -12.14
C SER A 16 -2.67 4.18 -12.44
N TYR A 17 -3.89 4.68 -12.59
CA TYR A 17 -5.06 3.85 -12.94
C TYR A 17 -4.83 3.02 -14.22
N THR A 18 -4.28 3.61 -15.28
CA THR A 18 -4.00 2.85 -16.52
C THR A 18 -2.93 1.77 -16.35
N SER A 19 -1.91 2.03 -15.54
CA SER A 19 -0.81 1.09 -15.28
C SER A 19 -1.15 0.03 -14.22
N THR A 20 -2.12 0.29 -13.35
CA THR A 20 -2.60 -0.63 -12.31
C THR A 20 -2.99 -1.98 -12.89
N PHE A 21 -3.68 -2.03 -14.04
CA PHE A 21 -4.07 -3.29 -14.67
C PHE A 21 -2.87 -4.14 -15.08
N ILE A 22 -1.84 -3.51 -15.66
CA ILE A 22 -0.61 -4.18 -16.08
C ILE A 22 0.18 -4.67 -14.86
N TYR A 23 0.27 -3.86 -13.80
CA TYR A 23 0.95 -4.26 -12.58
C TYR A 23 0.22 -5.40 -11.88
N ASN A 24 -1.11 -5.32 -11.77
CA ASN A 24 -1.94 -6.35 -11.15
C ASN A 24 -1.86 -7.69 -11.88
N ASP A 25 -1.86 -7.69 -13.22
CA ASP A 25 -1.65 -8.90 -14.02
C ASP A 25 -0.30 -9.57 -13.68
N LYS A 26 0.77 -8.77 -13.66
CA LYS A 26 2.12 -9.28 -13.35
C LYS A 26 2.25 -9.77 -11.91
N MET A 27 1.56 -9.14 -10.96
CA MET A 27 1.64 -9.45 -9.54
C MET A 27 0.49 -10.33 -9.03
N HIS A 28 -0.34 -10.85 -9.93
CA HIS A 28 -1.61 -11.51 -9.57
C HIS A 28 -1.42 -12.65 -8.57
N GLU A 29 -0.50 -13.58 -8.84
CA GLU A 29 -0.26 -14.71 -7.95
C GLU A 29 0.33 -14.29 -6.60
N PHE A 30 1.18 -13.27 -6.56
CA PHE A 30 1.73 -12.74 -5.30
C PHE A 30 0.65 -12.06 -4.46
N LYS A 31 -0.26 -11.30 -5.08
CA LYS A 31 -1.39 -10.68 -4.37
C LYS A 31 -2.37 -11.74 -3.87
N ARG A 32 -2.66 -12.76 -4.66
CA ARG A 32 -3.48 -13.92 -4.22
C ARG A 32 -2.83 -14.67 -3.06
N GLU A 33 -1.52 -14.87 -3.09
CA GLU A 33 -0.77 -15.47 -1.99
C GLU A 33 -0.85 -14.59 -0.74
N LEU A 34 -0.55 -13.29 -0.89
CA LEU A 34 -0.49 -12.32 0.21
C LEU A 34 -1.82 -12.23 0.95
N PHE A 35 -2.92 -12.06 0.21
CA PHE A 35 -4.22 -11.76 0.81
C PHE A 35 -5.04 -13.00 1.21
N ARG A 36 -4.53 -14.22 0.92
CA ARG A 36 -5.18 -15.49 1.30
C ARG A 36 -5.46 -15.60 2.79
N ASP A 37 -4.57 -15.05 3.62
CA ASP A 37 -4.62 -15.21 5.07
C ASP A 37 -5.35 -14.06 5.78
N LEU A 38 -5.92 -13.10 5.04
CA LEU A 38 -6.74 -12.01 5.61
C LEU A 38 -7.84 -12.51 6.56
N PRO A 39 -8.62 -13.57 6.25
CA PRO A 39 -9.70 -14.03 7.13
C PRO A 39 -9.23 -14.46 8.53
N ARG A 40 -7.96 -14.83 8.70
CA ARG A 40 -7.41 -15.26 10.00
C ARG A 40 -7.38 -14.13 11.03
N PHE A 41 -7.46 -12.89 10.58
CA PHE A 41 -7.42 -11.70 11.43
C PHE A 41 -8.81 -11.14 11.73
N GLN A 42 -9.88 -11.78 11.27
CA GLN A 42 -11.25 -11.36 11.59
C GLN A 42 -11.49 -11.48 13.10
N SER A 43 -12.03 -10.42 13.72
CA SER A 43 -12.48 -10.47 15.11
C SER A 43 -13.85 -11.15 15.21
N ASP A 44 -14.18 -11.65 16.40
CA ASP A 44 -15.50 -12.22 16.67
C ASP A 44 -16.64 -11.18 16.63
N ASP A 45 -16.31 -9.89 16.71
CA ASP A 45 -17.26 -8.77 16.82
C ASP A 45 -17.83 -8.25 15.47
N GLY A 46 -17.75 -9.05 14.40
CA GLY A 46 -18.39 -8.72 13.13
C GLY A 46 -17.55 -9.04 11.88
N PRO A 47 -17.79 -8.34 10.76
CA PRO A 47 -17.04 -8.56 9.53
C PRO A 47 -15.57 -8.13 9.69
N LEU A 48 -14.68 -8.68 8.87
CA LEU A 48 -13.29 -8.24 8.82
C LEU A 48 -13.21 -6.77 8.36
N ARG A 49 -12.65 -5.90 9.21
CA ARG A 49 -12.48 -4.46 8.94
C ARG A 49 -11.08 -4.18 8.42
N LEU A 50 -10.98 -3.76 7.17
CA LEU A 50 -9.73 -3.37 6.53
C LEU A 50 -9.64 -1.85 6.45
N LEU A 51 -8.45 -1.32 6.69
CA LEU A 51 -8.05 0.00 6.23
C LEU A 51 -7.02 -0.17 5.10
N GLU A 52 -7.35 0.26 3.90
CA GLU A 52 -6.39 0.36 2.81
C GLU A 52 -5.80 1.77 2.76
N ILE A 53 -4.53 1.90 3.14
CA ILE A 53 -3.79 3.16 3.01
C ILE A 53 -3.19 3.23 1.62
N GLY A 54 -3.15 4.43 1.03
CA GLY A 54 -2.76 4.63 -0.37
C GLY A 54 -3.62 3.81 -1.33
N CYS A 55 -4.94 3.81 -1.12
CA CYS A 55 -5.86 2.94 -1.86
C CYS A 55 -5.85 3.22 -3.37
N GLY A 56 -5.43 4.43 -3.80
CA GLY A 56 -5.47 4.83 -5.20
C GLY A 56 -6.81 4.51 -5.83
N SER A 57 -6.80 3.73 -6.91
CA SER A 57 -7.99 3.29 -7.62
C SER A 57 -8.62 1.99 -7.08
N GLY A 58 -8.25 1.47 -5.92
CA GLY A 58 -8.81 0.22 -5.37
C GLY A 58 -8.23 -1.05 -6.00
N ALA A 59 -6.94 -1.03 -6.35
CA ALA A 59 -6.27 -2.08 -7.10
C ALA A 59 -6.29 -3.48 -6.44
N ASN A 60 -6.52 -3.55 -5.13
CA ASN A 60 -6.45 -4.78 -4.35
C ASN A 60 -7.82 -5.44 -4.09
N PHE A 61 -8.94 -4.75 -4.36
CA PHE A 61 -10.28 -5.19 -3.93
C PHE A 61 -10.67 -6.59 -4.43
N GLN A 62 -10.28 -6.95 -5.66
CA GLN A 62 -10.53 -8.28 -6.22
C GLN A 62 -9.89 -9.44 -5.43
N TYR A 63 -8.87 -9.16 -4.60
CA TYR A 63 -8.16 -10.18 -3.83
C TYR A 63 -8.65 -10.27 -2.39
N TYR A 64 -9.52 -9.36 -1.95
CA TYR A 64 -10.05 -9.36 -0.60
C TYR A 64 -11.21 -10.34 -0.46
N PRO A 65 -11.35 -11.02 0.70
CA PRO A 65 -12.44 -11.95 0.91
C PRO A 65 -13.79 -11.23 0.91
N GLY A 66 -14.84 -11.89 0.44
CA GLY A 66 -16.18 -11.34 0.44
C GLY A 66 -16.69 -11.05 1.86
N GLY A 67 -17.53 -10.03 1.99
CA GLY A 67 -18.14 -9.61 3.25
C GLY A 67 -17.27 -8.72 4.14
N CYS A 68 -16.05 -8.39 3.71
CA CYS A 68 -15.22 -7.42 4.44
C CYS A 68 -15.77 -6.00 4.34
N VAL A 69 -15.45 -5.18 5.35
CA VAL A 69 -15.69 -3.73 5.32
C VAL A 69 -14.37 -3.03 5.09
N VAL A 70 -14.24 -2.28 3.99
CA VAL A 70 -13.01 -1.59 3.60
C VAL A 70 -13.17 -0.08 3.78
N VAL A 71 -12.32 0.51 4.63
CA VAL A 71 -12.10 1.96 4.71
C VAL A 71 -10.90 2.28 3.83
N CYS A 72 -11.00 3.35 3.03
CA CYS A 72 -9.96 3.73 2.08
C CYS A 72 -9.34 5.06 2.50
N SER A 73 -8.02 5.20 2.42
CA SER A 73 -7.34 6.47 2.66
C SER A 73 -6.31 6.75 1.57
N ASP A 74 -6.37 7.92 0.94
CA ASP A 74 -5.36 8.37 -0.02
C ASP A 74 -5.29 9.91 -0.02
N PRO A 75 -4.09 10.53 0.03
CA PRO A 75 -3.98 11.99 0.03
C PRO A 75 -4.33 12.64 -1.31
N ASN A 76 -4.44 11.87 -2.40
CA ASN A 76 -4.76 12.37 -3.74
C ASN A 76 -6.26 12.17 -4.06
N ALA A 77 -7.05 13.22 -3.84
CA ALA A 77 -8.48 13.23 -4.11
C ALA A 77 -8.85 12.92 -5.58
N HIS A 78 -7.92 13.04 -6.53
CA HIS A 78 -8.20 12.75 -7.94
C HIS A 78 -8.37 11.26 -8.25
N PHE A 79 -8.13 10.37 -7.28
CA PHE A 79 -8.45 8.95 -7.41
C PHE A 79 -9.94 8.62 -7.22
N GLU A 80 -10.75 9.54 -6.66
CA GLU A 80 -12.14 9.27 -6.26
C GLU A 80 -12.98 8.63 -7.38
N GLU A 81 -12.90 9.16 -8.61
CA GLU A 81 -13.65 8.62 -9.75
C GLU A 81 -13.24 7.16 -10.07
N TYR A 82 -11.94 6.86 -10.07
CA TYR A 82 -11.42 5.54 -10.39
C TYR A 82 -11.71 4.54 -9.27
N LEU A 83 -11.53 4.98 -8.03
CA LEU A 83 -11.85 4.20 -6.84
C LEU A 83 -13.32 3.79 -6.84
N ARG A 84 -14.24 4.73 -7.11
CA ARG A 84 -15.68 4.47 -7.17
C ARG A 84 -16.03 3.39 -8.19
N ARG A 85 -15.38 3.38 -9.36
CA ARG A 85 -15.57 2.32 -10.37
C ARG A 85 -15.15 0.95 -9.84
N SER A 86 -13.97 0.85 -9.23
CA SER A 86 -13.50 -0.43 -8.66
C SER A 86 -14.34 -0.88 -7.46
N MET A 87 -14.94 0.05 -6.70
CA MET A 87 -15.93 -0.27 -5.66
C MET A 87 -17.21 -0.86 -6.26
N GLU A 88 -17.72 -0.30 -7.35
CA GLU A 88 -18.91 -0.81 -8.05
C GLU A 88 -18.66 -2.22 -8.65
N GLU A 89 -17.46 -2.47 -9.19
CA GLU A 89 -17.06 -3.77 -9.73
C GLU A 89 -16.82 -4.83 -8.64
N SER A 90 -16.48 -4.41 -7.42
CA SER A 90 -16.15 -5.28 -6.29
C SER A 90 -17.31 -5.39 -5.30
N ALA A 91 -18.51 -5.71 -5.81
CA ALA A 91 -19.75 -5.79 -5.04
C ALA A 91 -19.75 -6.87 -3.93
N HIS A 92 -18.73 -7.73 -3.86
CA HIS A 92 -18.51 -8.67 -2.76
C HIS A 92 -18.01 -7.99 -1.48
N LEU A 93 -17.62 -6.73 -1.55
CA LEU A 93 -17.13 -5.94 -0.41
C LEU A 93 -18.17 -4.93 0.05
N SER A 94 -18.10 -4.57 1.32
CA SER A 94 -18.74 -3.38 1.88
C SER A 94 -17.71 -2.28 2.04
N TYR A 95 -18.14 -1.03 1.95
CA TYR A 95 -17.25 0.12 2.01
C TYR A 95 -17.64 1.07 3.14
N GLY A 96 -16.64 1.44 3.94
CA GLY A 96 -16.74 2.55 4.86
C GLY A 96 -16.39 3.88 4.18
N PRO A 97 -16.02 4.91 4.97
CA PRO A 97 -15.62 6.19 4.42
C PRO A 97 -14.39 6.11 3.51
N VAL A 98 -14.37 6.95 2.48
CA VAL A 98 -13.16 7.27 1.69
C VAL A 98 -12.55 8.55 2.28
N LEU A 99 -11.32 8.46 2.74
CA LEU A 99 -10.62 9.52 3.46
C LEU A 99 -9.55 10.15 2.57
N VAL A 100 -9.59 11.48 2.43
CA VAL A 100 -8.51 12.24 1.79
C VAL A 100 -7.44 12.60 2.82
N GLU A 101 -6.75 11.59 3.32
CA GLU A 101 -5.74 11.73 4.39
C GLU A 101 -4.44 11.01 4.02
N SER A 102 -3.33 11.55 4.52
CA SER A 102 -2.04 10.87 4.44
C SER A 102 -1.99 9.71 5.45
N ALA A 103 -1.34 8.61 5.07
CA ALA A 103 -1.04 7.51 5.97
C ALA A 103 -0.17 7.91 7.18
N GLU A 104 0.49 9.08 7.11
CA GLU A 104 1.28 9.64 8.22
C GLU A 104 0.41 10.26 9.31
N ARG A 105 -0.88 10.45 9.06
CA ARG A 105 -1.84 11.03 10.01
C ARG A 105 -3.27 10.59 9.67
N LEU A 106 -3.68 9.46 10.20
CA LEU A 106 -5.01 8.86 10.00
C LEU A 106 -6.00 9.40 11.04
N GLY A 107 -6.12 10.72 11.15
CA GLY A 107 -6.92 11.40 12.18
C GLY A 107 -8.38 10.94 12.29
N PRO A 108 -9.10 10.71 11.18
CA PRO A 108 -10.47 10.19 11.21
C PRO A 108 -10.60 8.71 11.62
N VAL A 109 -9.51 7.95 11.64
CA VAL A 109 -9.52 6.51 12.00
C VAL A 109 -9.22 6.37 13.48
N GLN A 110 -10.13 5.73 14.21
CA GLN A 110 -10.02 5.54 15.66
C GLN A 110 -8.91 4.55 16.04
N ASP A 111 -8.37 4.70 17.24
CA ASP A 111 -7.42 3.75 17.82
C ASP A 111 -8.04 2.35 17.93
N ALA A 112 -7.24 1.32 17.67
CA ALA A 112 -7.65 -0.08 17.82
C ALA A 112 -8.98 -0.46 17.14
N SER A 113 -9.31 0.19 16.01
CA SER A 113 -10.62 0.10 15.36
C SER A 113 -10.65 -0.79 14.12
N VAL A 114 -9.50 -1.18 13.59
CA VAL A 114 -9.40 -2.03 12.40
C VAL A 114 -8.67 -3.33 12.68
N ASP A 115 -9.06 -4.39 11.97
CA ASP A 115 -8.50 -5.73 12.11
C ASP A 115 -7.22 -5.85 11.26
N VAL A 116 -7.26 -5.28 10.06
CA VAL A 116 -6.15 -5.30 9.11
C VAL A 116 -5.92 -3.91 8.52
N VAL A 117 -4.65 -3.54 8.37
CA VAL A 117 -4.22 -2.45 7.49
C VAL A 117 -3.54 -3.05 6.28
N VAL A 118 -3.85 -2.57 5.07
CA VAL A 118 -3.18 -2.97 3.83
C VAL A 118 -2.38 -1.79 3.28
N SER A 119 -1.12 -2.05 2.93
CA SER A 119 -0.20 -1.11 2.29
C SER A 119 0.43 -1.76 1.07
N THR A 120 0.08 -1.33 -0.14
CA THR A 120 0.76 -1.81 -1.35
C THR A 120 1.32 -0.66 -2.18
N LEU A 121 2.65 -0.61 -2.30
CA LEU A 121 3.38 0.44 -3.02
C LEU A 121 3.14 1.85 -2.43
N VAL A 122 3.04 1.93 -1.10
CA VAL A 122 2.75 3.18 -0.37
C VAL A 122 3.94 3.64 0.43
N LEU A 123 4.59 2.73 1.15
CA LEU A 123 5.69 3.07 2.06
C LEU A 123 6.92 3.62 1.30
N CYS A 124 7.05 3.32 0.01
CA CYS A 124 8.07 3.93 -0.83
C CYS A 124 7.83 5.44 -1.09
N SER A 125 6.58 5.91 -1.04
CA SER A 125 6.15 7.26 -1.45
C SER A 125 5.93 8.23 -0.30
N VAL A 126 5.73 7.71 0.91
CA VAL A 126 5.53 8.54 2.11
C VAL A 126 6.81 9.28 2.50
N ARG A 127 6.63 10.42 3.18
CA ARG A 127 7.74 11.25 3.66
C ARG A 127 8.45 10.59 4.83
N ASP A 128 7.69 9.97 5.72
CA ASP A 128 8.18 9.35 6.94
C ASP A 128 7.52 7.98 7.17
N VAL A 129 8.24 6.92 6.81
CA VAL A 129 7.79 5.53 6.97
C VAL A 129 7.53 5.20 8.44
N ARG A 130 8.37 5.69 9.38
CA ARG A 130 8.21 5.39 10.81
C ARG A 130 6.92 5.98 11.33
N LYS A 131 6.62 7.21 10.93
CA LYS A 131 5.36 7.86 11.31
C LYS A 131 4.14 7.12 10.78
N VAL A 132 4.20 6.61 9.55
CA VAL A 132 3.14 5.74 9.01
C VAL A 132 3.00 4.48 9.84
N LEU A 133 4.11 3.78 10.12
CA LEU A 133 4.06 2.53 10.89
C LEU A 133 3.55 2.74 12.33
N LEU A 134 3.82 3.91 12.93
CA LEU A 134 3.22 4.29 14.22
C LEU A 134 1.69 4.48 14.12
N GLU A 135 1.20 5.17 13.09
CA GLU A 135 -0.23 5.34 12.85
C GLU A 135 -0.92 4.00 12.54
N VAL A 136 -0.30 3.16 11.72
CA VAL A 136 -0.77 1.79 11.45
C VAL A 136 -0.91 1.01 12.76
N ARG A 137 0.11 1.05 13.62
CA ARG A 137 0.03 0.41 14.93
C ARG A 137 -1.03 1.04 15.82
N ARG A 138 -1.27 2.35 15.76
CA ARG A 138 -2.33 3.00 16.55
C ARG A 138 -3.71 2.47 16.16
N VAL A 139 -4.02 2.45 14.87
CA VAL A 139 -5.36 2.08 14.37
C VAL A 139 -5.65 0.59 14.44
N LEU A 140 -4.63 -0.27 14.34
CA LEU A 140 -4.79 -1.72 14.49
C LEU A 140 -5.26 -2.09 15.90
N ARG A 141 -6.24 -2.98 16.01
CA ARG A 141 -6.55 -3.63 17.29
C ARG A 141 -5.37 -4.52 17.75
N PRO A 142 -5.24 -4.82 19.05
CA PRO A 142 -4.33 -5.87 19.50
C PRO A 142 -4.56 -7.18 18.75
N GLY A 143 -3.49 -7.80 18.24
CA GLY A 143 -3.57 -9.00 17.40
C GLY A 143 -4.02 -8.76 15.96
N GLY A 144 -4.30 -7.50 15.56
CA GLY A 144 -4.51 -7.13 14.16
C GLY A 144 -3.20 -7.09 13.37
N ALA A 145 -3.29 -7.00 12.04
CA ALA A 145 -2.11 -7.11 11.18
C ALA A 145 -1.98 -6.02 10.11
N LEU A 146 -0.74 -5.63 9.82
CA LEU A 146 -0.37 -4.88 8.62
C LEU A 146 0.02 -5.86 7.53
N PHE A 147 -0.69 -5.89 6.41
CA PHE A 147 -0.28 -6.59 5.19
C PHE A 147 0.42 -5.62 4.24
N PHE A 148 1.57 -6.01 3.71
CA PHE A 148 2.37 -5.15 2.84
C PHE A 148 2.85 -5.84 1.57
N LEU A 149 2.96 -5.05 0.51
CA LEU A 149 3.64 -5.40 -0.74
C LEU A 149 4.34 -4.15 -1.29
N GLU A 150 5.67 -4.12 -1.24
CA GLU A 150 6.45 -2.92 -1.54
C GLU A 150 7.59 -3.29 -2.48
N HIS A 151 7.92 -2.41 -3.44
CA HIS A 151 9.23 -2.51 -4.08
C HIS A 151 10.30 -1.97 -3.12
N VAL A 152 11.52 -2.48 -3.24
CA VAL A 152 12.62 -2.10 -2.34
C VAL A 152 13.91 -1.84 -3.09
N VAL A 153 14.82 -1.15 -2.41
CA VAL A 153 16.20 -1.04 -2.85
C VAL A 153 16.84 -2.43 -2.97
N SER A 154 17.62 -2.60 -4.02
CA SER A 154 18.43 -3.81 -4.23
C SER A 154 19.66 -3.82 -3.33
N SER A 155 20.30 -4.99 -3.23
CA SER A 155 21.49 -5.18 -2.39
C SER A 155 22.58 -4.15 -2.69
N GLN A 156 23.14 -3.56 -1.63
CA GLN A 156 24.21 -2.57 -1.73
C GLN A 156 25.38 -3.11 -2.55
N GLY A 157 25.94 -2.25 -3.41
CA GLY A 157 27.06 -2.60 -4.30
C GLY A 157 26.67 -3.35 -5.57
N SER A 158 25.40 -3.78 -5.73
CA SER A 158 24.94 -4.37 -6.98
C SER A 158 24.84 -3.32 -8.10
N TRP A 159 24.93 -3.76 -9.37
CA TRP A 159 24.67 -2.89 -10.52
C TRP A 159 23.28 -2.23 -10.45
N LEU A 160 22.27 -3.00 -10.01
CA LEU A 160 20.91 -2.50 -9.89
C LEU A 160 20.80 -1.41 -8.82
N TYR A 161 21.54 -1.52 -7.72
CA TYR A 161 21.57 -0.50 -6.67
C TYR A 161 22.06 0.83 -7.21
N TRP A 162 23.16 0.81 -7.98
CA TRP A 162 23.68 2.00 -8.64
C TRP A 162 22.67 2.62 -9.61
N LEU A 163 21.98 1.79 -10.38
CA LEU A 163 20.92 2.26 -11.27
C LEU A 163 19.75 2.90 -10.49
N GLN A 164 19.32 2.29 -9.39
CA GLN A 164 18.26 2.84 -8.53
C GLN A 164 18.67 4.21 -7.97
N VAL A 165 19.88 4.34 -7.42
CA VAL A 165 20.41 5.62 -6.90
C VAL A 165 20.44 6.71 -7.98
N LEU A 166 20.85 6.35 -9.20
CA LEU A 166 20.92 7.29 -10.31
C LEU A 166 19.53 7.82 -10.72
N VAL A 167 18.53 6.95 -10.77
CA VAL A 167 17.18 7.33 -11.27
C VAL A 167 16.27 7.91 -10.19
N ASP A 168 16.52 7.63 -8.91
CA ASP A 168 15.66 8.01 -7.78
C ASP A 168 15.25 9.49 -7.73
N PRO A 169 16.14 10.48 -7.97
CA PRO A 169 15.75 11.89 -7.90
C PRO A 169 14.76 12.32 -8.99
N LEU A 170 14.79 11.66 -10.15
CA LEU A 170 13.81 11.90 -11.21
C LEU A 170 12.55 11.08 -10.95
N TRP A 171 12.72 9.83 -10.51
CA TRP A 171 11.64 8.92 -10.18
C TRP A 171 10.72 9.50 -9.11
N SER A 172 11.25 9.97 -7.98
CA SER A 172 10.47 10.59 -6.89
C SER A 172 9.69 11.83 -7.32
N ARG A 173 10.18 12.59 -8.30
CA ARG A 173 9.46 13.76 -8.83
C ARG A 173 8.32 13.38 -9.78
N LEU A 174 8.42 12.24 -10.46
CA LEU A 174 7.43 11.78 -11.44
C LEU A 174 6.41 10.79 -10.84
N GLY A 175 6.85 9.97 -9.88
CA GLY A 175 6.06 8.93 -9.20
C GLY A 175 5.46 9.41 -7.87
N ASP A 176 5.05 10.67 -7.79
CA ASP A 176 4.38 11.29 -6.63
C ASP A 176 5.05 11.03 -5.27
N GLY A 177 6.38 11.12 -5.22
CA GLY A 177 7.16 10.93 -3.99
C GLY A 177 7.76 9.53 -3.83
N CYS A 178 7.49 8.60 -4.73
CA CYS A 178 8.05 7.24 -4.71
C CYS A 178 9.59 7.26 -4.76
N HIS A 179 10.24 6.60 -3.78
CA HIS A 179 11.69 6.40 -3.78
C HIS A 179 12.03 4.93 -4.04
N VAL A 180 12.74 4.66 -5.13
CA VAL A 180 13.19 3.30 -5.53
C VAL A 180 14.39 2.83 -4.72
N THR A 181 15.05 3.74 -4.00
CA THR A 181 16.11 3.43 -3.04
C THR A 181 15.57 3.24 -1.61
N ARG A 182 14.25 3.12 -1.42
CA ARG A 182 13.68 2.91 -0.09
C ARG A 182 13.91 1.47 0.39
N ASP A 183 14.47 1.34 1.59
CA ASP A 183 14.55 0.07 2.31
C ASP A 183 13.43 -0.02 3.36
N THR A 184 12.23 -0.39 2.90
CA THR A 184 11.06 -0.54 3.78
C THR A 184 11.17 -1.78 4.68
N GLY A 185 11.99 -2.77 4.29
CA GLY A 185 12.19 -3.99 5.08
C GLY A 185 12.85 -3.71 6.43
N THR A 186 13.91 -2.90 6.46
CA THR A 186 14.58 -2.49 7.70
C THR A 186 13.66 -1.66 8.61
N GLU A 187 12.82 -0.80 8.03
CA GLU A 187 11.85 0.00 8.80
C GLU A 187 10.74 -0.89 9.39
N LEU A 188 10.23 -1.89 8.65
CA LEU A 188 9.25 -2.86 9.16
C LEU A 188 9.81 -3.72 10.30
N GLN A 189 11.07 -4.13 10.21
CA GLN A 189 11.75 -4.86 11.29
C GLN A 189 11.87 -4.02 12.57
N SER A 190 12.07 -2.72 12.43
CA SER A 190 12.28 -1.79 13.55
C SER A 190 10.98 -1.19 14.10
N ALA A 191 9.83 -1.47 13.48
CA ALA A 191 8.55 -0.85 13.82
C ALA A 191 7.91 -1.38 15.11
N GLY A 192 8.50 -2.41 15.73
CA GLY A 192 8.09 -2.94 17.03
C GLY A 192 6.80 -3.78 17.01
N PHE A 193 6.43 -4.33 15.86
CA PHE A 193 5.42 -5.38 15.76
C PHE A 193 5.86 -6.64 16.52
N SER A 194 4.91 -7.40 17.08
CA SER A 194 5.20 -8.62 17.84
C SER A 194 5.63 -9.79 16.95
N HIS A 195 5.23 -9.77 15.68
CA HIS A 195 5.64 -10.74 14.67
C HIS A 195 5.82 -10.06 13.31
N LEU A 196 6.80 -10.51 12.53
CA LEU A 196 7.04 -10.11 11.15
C LEU A 196 7.26 -11.36 10.30
N GLN A 197 6.38 -11.58 9.33
CA GLN A 197 6.63 -12.48 8.21
C GLN A 197 7.00 -11.64 7.00
N LEU A 198 8.20 -11.83 6.47
CA LEU A 198 8.70 -11.10 5.30
C LEU A 198 9.27 -12.08 4.28
N LYS A 199 8.82 -11.94 3.03
CA LYS A 199 9.30 -12.69 1.88
C LYS A 199 9.87 -11.71 0.86
N ASN A 200 11.12 -11.94 0.46
CA ASN A 200 11.72 -11.23 -0.67
C ASN A 200 11.23 -11.85 -1.97
N LEU A 201 10.90 -11.01 -2.94
CA LEU A 201 10.41 -11.37 -4.25
C LEU A 201 11.20 -10.64 -5.33
N SER A 202 11.17 -11.20 -6.52
CA SER A 202 11.70 -10.58 -7.73
C SER A 202 10.83 -11.03 -8.89
N GLU A 203 10.07 -10.11 -9.49
CA GLU A 203 9.19 -10.40 -10.62
C GLU A 203 9.86 -9.98 -11.94
N PRO A 204 10.34 -10.93 -12.78
CA PRO A 204 11.07 -10.61 -13.99
C PRO A 204 10.31 -9.75 -15.00
N LYS A 205 8.96 -9.84 -15.02
CA LYS A 205 8.09 -9.05 -15.91
C LYS A 205 8.04 -7.57 -15.54
N LEU A 206 8.51 -7.17 -14.35
CA LEU A 206 8.61 -5.77 -13.93
C LEU A 206 9.92 -5.13 -14.44
N SER A 207 9.90 -3.80 -14.54
CA SER A 207 11.11 -3.01 -14.83
C SER A 207 12.17 -3.30 -13.77
N ALA A 208 13.44 -3.36 -14.21
CA ALA A 208 14.56 -3.68 -13.35
C ALA A 208 14.60 -2.80 -12.08
N VAL A 209 14.32 -1.50 -12.21
CA VAL A 209 14.38 -0.50 -11.13
C VAL A 209 13.44 -0.81 -9.96
N ILE A 210 12.26 -1.37 -10.25
CA ILE A 210 11.26 -1.71 -9.23
C ILE A 210 11.16 -3.22 -9.01
N ARG A 211 11.96 -4.03 -9.69
CA ARG A 211 11.84 -5.50 -9.65
C ARG A 211 11.97 -6.09 -8.23
N PRO A 212 12.93 -5.67 -7.39
CA PRO A 212 13.04 -6.19 -6.03
C PRO A 212 11.81 -5.77 -5.22
N HIS A 213 11.14 -6.74 -4.61
CA HIS A 213 9.97 -6.51 -3.78
C HIS A 213 10.10 -7.25 -2.45
N ILE A 214 9.35 -6.78 -1.46
CA ILE A 214 9.02 -7.52 -0.27
C ILE A 214 7.50 -7.65 -0.17
N MET A 215 7.03 -8.76 0.38
CA MET A 215 5.64 -8.90 0.80
C MET A 215 5.56 -9.69 2.11
N GLY A 216 4.44 -9.54 2.80
CA GLY A 216 4.13 -10.31 4.00
C GLY A 216 3.23 -9.53 4.94
N PHE A 217 3.31 -9.84 6.22
CA PHE A 217 2.54 -9.15 7.23
C PHE A 217 3.27 -9.00 8.56
N CYS A 218 2.84 -8.01 9.34
CA CYS A 218 3.26 -7.78 10.72
C CYS A 218 2.06 -7.88 11.65
N ILE A 219 2.21 -8.44 12.85
CA ILE A 219 1.15 -8.51 13.87
C ILE A 219 1.41 -7.47 14.96
N LYS A 220 0.38 -6.72 15.37
CA LYS A 220 0.43 -5.82 16.53
C LYS A 220 0.40 -6.61 17.82
#